data_AF-A0A519HK24-F1
#
_entry.id   AF-A0A519HK24-F1
#
_cell.length_a   1.000
_cell.length_b   1.000
_cell.length_c   1.000
_cell.angle_alpha   90.00
_cell.angle_beta   90.00
_cell.angle_gamma   90.00
#
_symmetry.space_group_name_H-M   'P 1'
#
loop_
_entity.id
_entity.type
_entity.pdbx_description
1 polymer ?
#
loop_
_entity_poly.entity_id
_entity_poly.type
_entity_poly.pdbx_seq_one_letter_code
_entity_poly.pdbx_strand_id
1 'polypeptide(L)'
;MMRAFIARKPVRLATFSLRGATAQPRLGVLSGQRMLDLSVLAAQGAEPVPNSMKALLAEGDAGLERVKQLIARADVAGASHALDAIEFLPPISDAHKFLCVGKNYRTHLAELQRTNLIKELPEEPTGFIKLNDCLTGHDTDVVRPASVVRLDYEPELVFVIGKPAYGIKAEDAFSYVAGITILNDLTCRDTQKREVASGSRFWTAKNAPGFGPLGPCII
;
A
#
# COMPACT_ATOMS: atom_id res chain seq x y z
N MET A 1 25.35 7.59 22.74
CA MET A 1 25.94 6.47 21.96
C MET A 1 25.34 6.49 20.55
N MET A 2 25.57 7.56 19.79
CA MET A 2 25.15 7.71 18.39
C MET A 2 26.25 7.14 17.51
N ARG A 3 26.13 5.87 17.11
CA ARG A 3 27.04 5.25 16.13
C ARG A 3 26.23 4.77 14.93
N ALA A 4 26.64 5.27 13.77
CA ALA A 4 26.45 4.71 12.43
C ALA A 4 25.02 4.70 11.82
N PHE A 5 24.45 5.89 11.59
CA PHE A 5 23.51 6.11 10.49
C PHE A 5 24.28 6.43 9.18
N ILE A 6 25.16 5.53 8.74
CA ILE A 6 25.39 5.40 7.30
C ILE A 6 24.35 4.36 6.86
N ALA A 7 23.10 4.81 6.77
CA ALA A 7 21.95 3.95 6.57
C ALA A 7 22.10 3.22 5.22
N ARG A 8 22.21 1.90 5.29
CA ARG A 8 21.98 1.03 4.12
C ARG A 8 20.62 1.45 3.52
N LYS A 9 20.57 1.69 2.20
CA LYS A 9 19.34 2.08 1.51
C LYS A 9 18.21 1.12 1.91
N PRO A 10 17.01 1.61 2.26
CA PRO A 10 15.92 0.73 2.66
C PRO A 10 15.51 -0.18 1.49
N VAL A 11 15.14 -1.42 1.81
CA VAL A 11 14.66 -2.38 0.82
C VAL A 11 13.26 -1.95 0.39
N ARG A 12 13.03 -1.86 -0.91
CA ARG A 12 11.73 -1.44 -1.48
C ARG A 12 11.02 -2.67 -2.04
N LEU A 13 10.16 -3.27 -1.22
CA LEU A 13 9.43 -4.49 -1.56
C LEU A 13 8.21 -4.16 -2.42
N ALA A 14 8.02 -4.87 -3.53
CA ALA A 14 6.90 -4.68 -4.44
C ALA A 14 6.26 -6.01 -4.82
N THR A 15 5.01 -5.95 -5.27
CA THR A 15 4.33 -7.05 -5.94
C THR A 15 4.08 -6.63 -7.38
N PHE A 16 4.41 -7.50 -8.34
CA PHE A 16 4.34 -7.19 -9.76
C PHE A 16 3.92 -8.42 -10.58
N SER A 17 3.54 -8.22 -11.84
CA SER A 17 3.41 -9.26 -12.86
C SER A 17 4.28 -8.91 -14.08
N LEU A 18 4.62 -9.91 -14.89
CA LEU A 18 5.27 -9.69 -16.18
C LEU A 18 4.21 -9.36 -17.23
N ARG A 19 4.46 -8.33 -18.05
CA ARG A 19 3.56 -8.02 -19.17
C ARG A 19 3.53 -9.16 -20.19
N GLY A 20 2.35 -9.41 -20.76
CA GLY A 20 2.15 -10.43 -21.80
C GLY A 20 2.10 -11.88 -21.28
N ALA A 21 2.28 -12.11 -19.99
CA ALA A 21 2.02 -13.40 -19.34
C ALA A 21 0.66 -13.38 -18.61
N THR A 22 0.13 -14.55 -18.25
CA THR A 22 -0.97 -14.62 -17.29
C THR A 22 -0.57 -13.87 -16.02
N ALA A 23 -1.45 -13.00 -15.51
CA ALA A 23 -1.20 -12.13 -14.36
C ALA A 23 -0.99 -12.94 -13.06
N GLN A 24 0.18 -13.56 -12.93
CA GLN A 24 0.63 -14.24 -11.73
C GLN A 24 1.45 -13.24 -10.89
N PRO A 25 1.00 -12.91 -9.68
CA PRO A 25 1.74 -12.04 -8.78
C PRO A 25 3.11 -12.61 -8.43
N ARG A 26 4.13 -11.75 -8.44
CA ARG A 26 5.51 -12.03 -8.08
C ARG A 26 5.99 -11.00 -7.07
N LEU A 27 6.86 -11.43 -6.16
CA LEU A 27 7.53 -10.52 -5.23
C LEU A 27 8.82 -10.01 -5.84
N GLY A 28 9.08 -8.73 -5.65
CA GLY A 28 10.30 -8.12 -6.14
C GLY A 28 10.87 -7.04 -5.24
N VAL A 29 12.12 -6.68 -5.52
CA VAL A 29 12.81 -5.54 -4.91
C VAL A 29 13.05 -4.50 -5.98
N LEU A 30 12.51 -3.30 -5.80
CA LEU A 30 12.74 -2.17 -6.69
C LEU A 30 14.13 -1.55 -6.42
N SER A 31 15.07 -1.79 -7.34
CA SER A 31 16.45 -1.28 -7.26
C SER A 31 16.74 -0.36 -8.44
N GLY A 32 16.78 0.95 -8.20
CA GLY A 32 16.89 1.94 -9.26
C GLY A 32 15.68 1.90 -10.20
N GLN A 33 15.92 1.67 -11.49
CA GLN A 33 14.90 1.53 -12.55
C GLN A 33 14.69 0.07 -12.96
N ARG A 34 14.92 -0.87 -12.04
CA ARG A 34 14.79 -2.30 -12.31
C ARG A 34 14.06 -3.01 -11.17
N MET A 35 13.24 -3.98 -11.55
CA MET A 35 12.59 -4.90 -10.61
C MET A 35 13.42 -6.17 -10.50
N LEU A 36 13.90 -6.50 -9.31
CA LEU A 36 14.57 -7.78 -9.05
C LEU A 36 13.53 -8.82 -8.65
N ASP A 37 13.37 -9.90 -9.41
CA ASP A 37 12.41 -10.98 -9.16
C ASP A 37 12.94 -11.92 -8.07
N LEU A 38 12.30 -11.90 -6.89
CA LEU A 38 12.72 -12.71 -5.76
C LEU A 38 12.56 -14.22 -6.00
N SER A 39 11.61 -14.63 -6.86
CA SER A 39 11.43 -16.05 -7.18
C SER A 39 12.59 -16.61 -7.99
N VAL A 40 13.14 -15.81 -8.92
CA VAL A 40 14.29 -16.19 -9.73
C VAL A 40 15.56 -16.18 -8.89
N LEU A 41 15.76 -15.16 -8.05
CA LEU A 41 16.90 -15.08 -7.14
C LEU A 41 16.91 -16.24 -6.12
N ALA A 42 15.75 -16.57 -5.55
CA ALA A 42 15.58 -17.70 -4.65
C ALA A 42 15.96 -19.03 -5.31
N ALA A 43 15.55 -19.25 -6.56
CA ALA A 43 15.87 -20.45 -7.32
C ALA A 43 17.38 -20.56 -7.61
N GLN A 44 18.04 -19.45 -7.95
CA GLN A 44 19.50 -19.41 -8.16
C GLN A 44 20.29 -19.69 -6.87
N GLY A 45 19.81 -19.20 -5.73
CA GLY A 45 20.47 -19.34 -4.43
C GLY A 45 20.10 -20.60 -3.63
N ALA A 46 19.18 -21.43 -4.14
CA ALA A 46 18.57 -22.55 -3.41
C ALA A 46 17.99 -22.16 -2.04
N GLU A 47 17.50 -20.93 -1.91
CA GLU A 47 16.96 -20.37 -0.66
C GLU A 47 15.51 -19.94 -0.89
N PRO A 48 14.51 -20.68 -0.39
CA PRO A 48 13.11 -20.42 -0.69
C PRO A 48 12.62 -19.11 -0.04
N VAL A 49 11.85 -18.35 -0.81
CA VAL A 49 11.10 -17.18 -0.35
C VAL A 49 9.61 -17.47 -0.37
N PRO A 50 8.82 -16.88 0.54
CA PRO A 50 7.37 -16.92 0.46
C PRO A 50 6.86 -16.38 -0.88
N ASN A 51 5.72 -16.91 -1.34
CA ASN A 51 5.11 -16.54 -2.63
C ASN A 51 4.12 -15.37 -2.54
N SER A 52 3.86 -14.82 -1.35
CA SER A 52 3.03 -13.62 -1.16
C SER A 52 3.70 -12.63 -0.22
N MET A 53 3.42 -11.33 -0.42
CA MET A 53 3.98 -10.26 0.40
C MET A 53 3.55 -10.43 1.86
N LYS A 54 2.29 -10.79 2.10
CA LYS A 54 1.78 -11.05 3.44
C LYS A 54 2.54 -12.18 4.14
N ALA A 55 2.84 -13.27 3.45
CA ALA A 55 3.61 -14.36 4.02
C ALA A 55 5.06 -13.95 4.31
N LEU A 56 5.69 -13.17 3.42
CA LEU A 56 7.01 -12.59 3.66
C LEU A 56 7.04 -11.67 4.88
N LEU A 57 6.07 -10.76 5.01
CA LEU A 57 5.99 -9.83 6.15
C LEU A 57 5.69 -10.55 7.47
N ALA A 58 4.98 -11.68 7.44
CA ALA A 58 4.73 -12.50 8.62
C ALA A 58 6.00 -13.17 9.17
N GLU A 59 7.05 -13.34 8.35
CA GLU A 59 8.37 -13.80 8.82
C GLU A 59 9.14 -12.70 9.60
N GLY A 60 8.67 -11.45 9.56
CA GLY A 60 9.30 -10.32 10.25
C GLY A 60 10.74 -10.06 9.81
N ASP A 61 11.62 -9.75 10.76
CA ASP A 61 13.03 -9.42 10.50
C ASP A 61 13.77 -10.54 9.77
N ALA A 62 13.43 -11.81 10.05
CA ALA A 62 14.08 -12.95 9.41
C ALA A 62 13.81 -13.01 7.90
N GLY A 63 12.57 -12.71 7.48
CA GLY A 63 12.20 -12.64 6.07
C GLY A 63 12.90 -11.47 5.36
N LEU A 64 12.98 -10.32 6.01
CA LEU A 64 13.68 -9.16 5.45
C LEU A 64 15.20 -9.40 5.32
N GLU A 65 15.83 -10.03 6.30
CA GLU A 65 17.25 -10.42 6.21
C GLU A 65 17.49 -11.45 5.11
N ARG A 66 16.59 -12.41 4.91
CA ARG A 66 16.64 -13.34 3.78
C ARG A 66 16.63 -12.61 2.44
N VAL A 67 15.72 -11.66 2.26
CA VAL A 67 15.66 -10.82 1.05
C VAL A 67 16.96 -10.04 0.86
N LYS A 68 17.51 -9.44 1.93
CA LYS A 68 18.80 -8.71 1.87
C LYS A 68 19.96 -9.62 1.44
N GLN A 69 19.99 -10.86 1.91
CA GLN A 69 21.03 -11.82 1.53
C GLN A 69 20.90 -12.24 0.07
N LEU A 70 19.69 -12.50 -0.41
CA LEU A 70 19.41 -12.83 -1.81
C LEU A 70 19.88 -11.71 -2.74
N ILE A 71 19.50 -10.46 -2.48
CA ILE A 71 19.91 -9.33 -3.34
C ILE A 71 21.42 -9.04 -3.26
N ALA A 72 22.08 -9.34 -2.14
CA ALA A 72 23.52 -9.11 -1.98
C ALA A 72 24.38 -10.14 -2.72
N ARG A 73 23.85 -11.36 -2.92
CA ARG A 73 24.52 -12.46 -3.63
C ARG A 73 24.09 -12.59 -5.09
N ALA A 74 23.10 -11.83 -5.51
CA ALA A 74 22.43 -11.97 -6.79
C ALA A 74 23.39 -11.78 -7.98
N ASP A 75 23.46 -12.80 -8.84
CA ASP A 75 23.68 -12.54 -10.26
C ASP A 75 22.36 -12.06 -10.86
N VAL A 76 22.23 -10.75 -11.05
CA VAL A 76 20.99 -10.13 -11.52
C VAL A 76 20.67 -10.46 -12.98
N ALA A 77 21.59 -11.13 -13.70
CA ALA A 77 21.34 -11.62 -15.05
C ALA A 77 20.15 -12.60 -15.05
N GLY A 78 19.10 -12.26 -15.80
CA GLY A 78 17.88 -13.07 -15.90
C GLY A 78 16.88 -12.91 -14.74
N ALA A 79 17.30 -12.36 -13.60
CA ALA A 79 16.43 -12.10 -12.44
C ALA A 79 15.96 -10.64 -12.35
N SER A 80 16.23 -9.83 -13.36
CA SER A 80 16.00 -8.40 -13.34
C SER A 80 15.21 -7.92 -14.55
N HIS A 81 14.09 -7.25 -14.30
CA HIS A 81 13.18 -6.73 -15.32
C HIS A 81 13.26 -5.21 -15.40
N ALA A 82 13.15 -4.67 -16.61
CA ALA A 82 12.89 -3.25 -16.82
C ALA A 82 11.46 -2.90 -16.36
N LEU A 83 11.21 -1.66 -15.93
CA LEU A 83 9.91 -1.27 -15.39
C LEU A 83 8.78 -1.31 -16.44
N ASP A 84 9.11 -1.10 -17.72
CA ASP A 84 8.18 -1.22 -18.83
C ASP A 84 7.78 -2.67 -19.16
N ALA A 85 8.57 -3.65 -18.73
CA ALA A 85 8.29 -5.07 -18.90
C ALA A 85 7.40 -5.65 -17.79
N ILE A 86 7.05 -4.85 -16.77
CA ILE A 86 6.22 -5.27 -15.65
C ILE A 86 4.95 -4.43 -15.52
N GLU A 87 4.01 -4.95 -14.74
CA GLU A 87 2.90 -4.19 -14.17
C GLU A 87 3.01 -4.27 -12.65
N PHE A 88 2.91 -3.12 -11.98
CA PHE A 88 2.80 -3.10 -10.53
C PHE A 88 1.42 -3.62 -10.13
N LEU A 89 1.38 -4.41 -9.06
CA LEU A 89 0.16 -4.84 -8.40
C LEU A 89 0.10 -4.14 -7.02
N PRO A 90 -1.08 -4.13 -6.36
CA PRO A 90 -1.13 -3.73 -4.95
C PRO A 90 -0.07 -4.51 -4.16
N PRO A 91 0.77 -3.86 -3.33
CA PRO A 91 1.86 -4.54 -2.65
C PRO A 91 1.43 -5.76 -1.84
N ILE A 92 0.19 -5.77 -1.31
CA ILE A 92 -0.41 -6.92 -0.63
C ILE A 92 -1.76 -7.22 -1.30
N SER A 93 -1.77 -8.13 -2.27
CA SER A 93 -2.98 -8.53 -3.00
C SER A 93 -3.95 -9.41 -2.19
N ASP A 94 -3.46 -10.03 -1.11
CA ASP A 94 -4.19 -10.97 -0.24
C ASP A 94 -4.44 -10.40 1.18
N ALA A 95 -4.52 -9.07 1.27
CA ALA A 95 -4.85 -8.36 2.50
C ALA A 95 -6.23 -8.79 3.01
N HIS A 96 -6.40 -8.89 4.33
CA HIS A 96 -7.72 -9.20 4.91
C HIS A 96 -8.60 -7.96 5.06
N LYS A 97 -7.99 -6.82 5.38
CA LYS A 97 -8.70 -5.57 5.72
C LYS A 97 -7.89 -4.39 5.19
N PHE A 98 -8.58 -3.38 4.69
CA PHE A 98 -7.99 -2.08 4.39
C PHE A 98 -8.78 -1.00 5.14
N LEU A 99 -8.20 -0.52 6.25
CA LEU A 99 -8.84 0.42 7.15
C LEU A 99 -8.33 1.83 6.85
N CYS A 100 -9.25 2.77 6.69
CA CYS A 100 -8.96 4.15 6.36
C CYS A 100 -9.41 5.09 7.47
N VAL A 101 -8.70 6.21 7.62
CA VAL A 101 -9.04 7.25 8.59
C VAL A 101 -9.22 8.55 7.85
N GLY A 102 -10.43 9.10 7.89
CA GLY A 102 -10.72 10.44 7.36
C GLY A 102 -10.36 11.54 8.36
N LYS A 103 -10.18 12.76 7.86
CA LYS A 103 -10.06 13.99 8.67
C LYS A 103 -8.86 13.99 9.64
N ASN A 104 -7.77 13.32 9.28
CA ASN A 104 -6.64 13.09 10.19
C ASN A 104 -5.47 14.08 10.03
N TYR A 105 -5.63 15.12 9.22
CA TYR A 105 -4.66 16.20 9.08
C TYR A 105 -5.19 17.48 9.72
N ARG A 106 -4.40 18.10 10.61
CA ARG A 106 -4.77 19.36 11.30
C ARG A 106 -5.16 20.46 10.33
N THR A 107 -4.45 20.58 9.21
CA THR A 107 -4.75 21.57 8.16
C THR A 107 -6.08 21.30 7.46
N HIS A 108 -6.39 20.03 7.20
CA HIS A 108 -7.69 19.65 6.60
C HIS A 108 -8.84 19.84 7.60
N LEU A 109 -8.62 19.57 8.88
CA LEU A 109 -9.59 19.90 9.94
C LEU A 109 -9.91 21.40 9.98
N ALA A 110 -8.89 22.25 9.88
CA ALA A 110 -9.07 23.71 9.84
C ALA A 110 -9.86 24.16 8.59
N GLU A 111 -9.61 23.55 7.42
CA GLU A 111 -10.38 23.81 6.21
C GLU A 111 -11.85 23.40 6.35
N LEU A 112 -12.11 22.22 6.90
CA LEU A 112 -13.46 21.71 7.11
C LEU A 112 -14.25 22.54 8.13
N GLN A 113 -13.58 23.05 9.16
CA GLN A 113 -14.15 24.04 10.08
C GLN A 113 -14.50 25.34 9.36
N ARG A 114 -13.57 25.89 8.56
CA ARG A 114 -13.80 27.14 7.80
C ARG A 114 -14.97 27.03 6.82
N THR A 115 -15.22 25.84 6.27
CA THR A 115 -16.28 25.58 5.30
C THR A 115 -17.60 25.08 5.92
N ASN A 116 -17.71 25.04 7.26
CA ASN A 116 -18.88 24.51 7.98
C ASN A 116 -19.24 23.06 7.61
N LEU A 117 -18.25 22.27 7.15
CA LEU A 117 -18.41 20.85 6.80
C LEU A 117 -18.08 19.91 7.98
N ILE A 118 -17.67 20.46 9.12
CA ILE A 118 -17.56 19.80 10.42
C ILE A 118 -18.30 20.64 11.45
N LYS A 119 -19.29 20.04 12.13
CA LYS A 119 -20.04 20.68 13.23
C LYS A 119 -19.48 20.34 14.61
N GLU A 120 -18.82 19.19 14.76
CA GLU A 120 -18.21 18.72 16.01
C GLU A 120 -16.89 18.02 15.70
N LEU A 121 -15.85 18.31 16.50
CA LEU A 121 -14.58 17.59 16.42
C LEU A 121 -14.78 16.18 16.99
N PRO A 122 -14.53 15.12 16.20
CA PRO A 122 -14.74 13.77 16.69
C PRO A 122 -13.69 13.43 17.75
N GLU A 123 -14.14 12.85 18.87
CA GLU A 123 -13.28 12.38 19.97
C GLU A 123 -12.50 11.10 19.60
N GLU A 124 -12.91 10.44 18.51
CA GLU A 124 -12.28 9.25 17.94
C GLU A 124 -12.00 9.43 16.43
N PRO A 125 -11.01 8.70 15.87
CA PRO A 125 -10.73 8.76 14.44
C PRO A 125 -11.97 8.39 13.60
N THR A 126 -12.31 9.20 12.59
CA THR A 126 -13.40 8.86 11.68
C THR A 126 -12.95 7.76 10.72
N GLY A 127 -13.25 6.51 11.08
CA GLY A 127 -12.90 5.33 10.30
C GLY A 127 -13.87 5.03 9.16
N PHE A 128 -13.35 4.43 8.08
CA PHE A 128 -14.13 3.74 7.04
C PHE A 128 -13.29 2.62 6.41
N ILE A 129 -13.89 1.83 5.52
CA ILE A 129 -13.25 0.69 4.88
C ILE A 129 -13.18 0.91 3.37
N LYS A 130 -12.01 0.64 2.79
CA LYS A 130 -11.91 0.33 1.36
C LYS A 130 -11.92 -1.18 1.16
N LEU A 131 -12.57 -1.63 0.10
CA LEU A 131 -12.56 -3.01 -0.34
C LEU A 131 -11.20 -3.28 -0.99
N ASN A 132 -10.58 -4.42 -0.68
CA ASN A 132 -9.31 -4.80 -1.31
C ASN A 132 -9.44 -4.90 -2.84
N ASP A 133 -10.63 -5.22 -3.34
CA ASP A 133 -10.94 -5.35 -4.76
C ASP A 133 -10.87 -4.01 -5.53
N CYS A 134 -10.97 -2.86 -4.85
CA CYS A 134 -10.78 -1.56 -5.50
C CYS A 134 -9.30 -1.14 -5.60
N LEU A 135 -8.39 -1.91 -4.97
CA LEU A 135 -6.97 -1.58 -4.95
C LEU A 135 -6.34 -1.90 -6.31
N THR A 136 -5.50 -0.99 -6.78
CA THR A 136 -4.71 -1.17 -8.01
C THR A 136 -3.25 -0.84 -7.76
N GLY A 137 -2.38 -1.31 -8.64
CA GLY A 137 -0.95 -1.01 -8.54
C GLY A 137 -0.63 0.40 -9.02
N HIS A 138 0.64 0.76 -8.85
CA HIS A 138 1.20 2.00 -9.41
C HIS A 138 1.06 2.04 -10.95
N ASP A 139 0.87 3.23 -11.50
CA ASP A 139 0.69 3.51 -12.94
C ASP A 139 -0.45 2.73 -13.62
N THR A 140 -1.43 2.28 -12.84
CA THR A 140 -2.66 1.72 -13.38
C THR A 140 -3.63 2.85 -13.77
N ASP A 141 -4.21 2.75 -14.97
CA ASP A 141 -5.26 3.67 -15.41
C ASP A 141 -6.53 3.46 -14.58
N VAL A 142 -7.06 4.56 -14.03
CA VAL A 142 -8.33 4.54 -13.29
C VAL A 142 -9.41 5.22 -14.11
N VAL A 143 -10.44 4.48 -14.45
CA VAL A 143 -11.59 4.99 -15.20
C VAL A 143 -12.49 5.80 -14.25
N ARG A 144 -12.68 7.09 -14.55
CA ARG A 144 -13.74 7.88 -13.91
C ARG A 144 -15.10 7.34 -14.34
N PRO A 145 -15.95 6.82 -13.43
CA PRO A 145 -17.28 6.35 -13.82
C PRO A 145 -18.11 7.49 -14.40
N ALA A 146 -18.93 7.20 -15.42
CA ALA A 146 -19.67 8.22 -16.17
C ALA A 146 -20.59 9.09 -15.31
N SER A 147 -21.12 8.55 -14.20
CA SER A 147 -21.99 9.25 -13.26
C SER A 147 -21.27 10.18 -12.28
N VAL A 148 -19.93 10.15 -12.24
CA VAL A 148 -19.12 10.97 -11.33
C VAL A 148 -18.84 12.31 -11.99
N VAL A 149 -19.32 13.41 -11.39
CA VAL A 149 -19.04 14.76 -11.92
C VAL A 149 -17.71 15.26 -11.36
N ARG A 150 -17.52 15.13 -10.05
CA ARG A 150 -16.29 15.52 -9.34
C ARG A 150 -15.58 14.29 -8.78
N LEU A 151 -14.58 13.82 -9.52
CA LEU A 151 -13.58 12.87 -9.05
C LEU A 151 -12.43 13.66 -8.41
N ASP A 152 -11.96 13.19 -7.26
CA ASP A 152 -10.93 13.86 -6.48
C ASP A 152 -9.85 12.89 -6.02
N TYR A 153 -8.63 13.37 -5.85
CA TYR A 153 -7.49 12.60 -5.39
C TYR A 153 -7.11 12.98 -3.95
N GLU A 154 -6.67 12.00 -3.16
CA GLU A 154 -6.30 12.18 -1.76
C GLU A 154 -5.02 11.35 -1.52
N PRO A 155 -3.82 11.95 -1.60
CA PRO A 155 -2.59 11.22 -1.35
C PRO A 155 -2.44 10.95 0.15
N GLU A 156 -2.31 9.68 0.51
CA GLU A 156 -2.33 9.20 1.88
C GLU A 156 -1.10 8.33 2.21
N LEU A 157 -0.63 8.41 3.45
CA LEU A 157 0.35 7.47 3.99
C LEU A 157 -0.36 6.22 4.52
N VAL A 158 0.13 5.05 4.14
CA VAL A 158 -0.42 3.77 4.57
C VAL A 158 0.59 3.04 5.45
N PHE A 159 0.14 2.63 6.63
CA PHE A 159 0.88 1.74 7.50
C PHE A 159 0.52 0.29 7.21
N VAL A 160 1.53 -0.54 6.99
CA VAL A 160 1.37 -1.98 6.79
C VAL A 160 1.54 -2.69 8.14
N ILE A 161 0.50 -3.38 8.58
CA ILE A 161 0.52 -4.11 9.85
C ILE A 161 1.07 -5.52 9.63
N GLY A 162 2.18 -5.85 10.30
CA GLY A 162 2.91 -7.12 10.11
C GLY A 162 2.49 -8.26 11.02
N LYS A 163 1.87 -7.93 12.17
CA LYS A 163 1.49 -8.92 13.19
C LYS A 163 0.12 -8.58 13.80
N PRO A 164 -0.64 -9.57 14.32
CA PRO A 164 -1.97 -9.33 14.87
C PRO A 164 -1.94 -8.28 15.98
N ALA A 165 -2.87 -7.31 15.93
CA ALA A 165 -3.01 -6.25 16.93
C ALA A 165 -4.47 -6.15 17.38
N TYR A 166 -4.70 -6.21 18.69
CA TYR A 166 -6.01 -6.01 19.30
C TYR A 166 -5.85 -5.50 20.74
N GLY A 167 -6.56 -4.43 21.10
CA GLY A 167 -6.49 -3.85 22.46
C GLY A 167 -5.09 -3.40 22.87
N ILE A 168 -4.24 -3.02 21.91
CA ILE A 168 -2.85 -2.62 22.17
C ILE A 168 -2.78 -1.21 22.76
N LYS A 169 -1.72 -0.93 23.53
CA LYS A 169 -1.44 0.43 23.97
C LYS A 169 -0.93 1.28 22.82
N ALA A 170 -1.22 2.59 22.86
CA ALA A 170 -0.77 3.53 21.84
C ALA A 170 0.77 3.56 21.71
N GLU A 171 1.50 3.46 22.82
CA GLU A 171 2.97 3.43 22.86
C GLU A 171 3.59 2.23 22.12
N ASP A 172 2.84 1.13 22.00
CA ASP A 172 3.31 -0.10 21.34
C ASP A 172 2.97 -0.13 19.84
N ALA A 173 2.15 0.80 19.34
CA ALA A 173 1.54 0.74 18.01
C ALA A 173 2.57 0.54 16.88
N PHE A 174 3.67 1.30 16.90
CA PHE A 174 4.69 1.21 15.87
C PHE A 174 5.44 -0.13 15.86
N SER A 175 5.45 -0.89 16.97
CA SER A 175 6.04 -2.23 16.99
C SER A 175 5.26 -3.25 16.15
N TYR A 176 4.04 -2.93 15.74
CA TYR A 176 3.19 -3.77 14.88
C TYR A 176 3.26 -3.39 13.40
N VAL A 177 3.92 -2.26 13.07
CA VAL A 177 4.10 -1.79 11.69
C VAL A 177 5.28 -2.53 11.06
N ALA A 178 5.02 -3.23 9.95
CA ALA A 178 6.05 -3.89 9.15
C ALA A 178 6.69 -2.97 8.11
N GLY A 179 6.00 -1.89 7.73
CA GLY A 179 6.50 -0.92 6.78
C GLY A 179 5.43 0.09 6.41
N ILE A 180 5.76 0.95 5.45
CA ILE A 180 4.85 1.96 4.92
C ILE A 180 4.78 1.93 3.40
N THR A 181 3.66 2.37 2.85
CA THR A 181 3.46 2.65 1.43
C THR A 181 2.61 3.91 1.28
N ILE A 182 2.33 4.32 0.04
CA ILE A 182 1.40 5.42 -0.25
C ILE A 182 0.16 4.89 -0.97
N LEU A 183 -0.94 5.61 -0.80
CA LEU A 183 -2.24 5.39 -1.43
C LEU A 183 -2.69 6.70 -2.08
N ASN A 184 -3.44 6.60 -3.18
CA ASN A 184 -4.32 7.67 -3.61
C ASN A 184 -5.78 7.25 -3.31
N ASP A 185 -6.42 7.87 -2.32
CA ASP A 185 -7.80 7.56 -1.92
C ASP A 185 -8.81 8.30 -2.81
N LEU A 186 -8.94 7.82 -4.05
CA LEU A 186 -9.82 8.43 -5.03
C LEU A 186 -11.26 8.47 -4.54
N THR A 187 -11.89 9.62 -4.72
CA THR A 187 -13.21 9.90 -4.16
C THR A 187 -14.14 10.53 -5.18
N CYS A 188 -15.32 9.92 -5.39
CA CYS A 188 -16.45 10.58 -6.04
C CYS A 188 -17.15 11.49 -5.04
N ARG A 189 -16.94 12.80 -5.14
CA ARG A 189 -17.46 13.78 -4.17
C ARG A 189 -18.99 13.90 -4.22
N ASP A 190 -19.58 13.73 -5.39
CA ASP A 190 -21.04 13.79 -5.54
C ASP A 190 -21.72 12.63 -4.80
N THR A 191 -21.17 11.42 -4.96
CA THR A 191 -21.64 10.23 -4.23
C THR A 191 -21.36 10.37 -2.74
N GLN A 192 -20.16 10.85 -2.35
CA GLN A 192 -19.82 11.08 -0.94
C GLN A 192 -20.82 12.01 -0.27
N LYS A 193 -21.20 13.11 -0.94
CA LYS A 193 -22.19 14.06 -0.42
C LYS A 193 -23.55 13.41 -0.20
N ARG A 194 -24.02 12.58 -1.15
CA ARG A 194 -25.29 11.84 -1.03
C ARG A 194 -25.25 10.81 0.10
N GLU A 195 -24.16 10.07 0.22
CA GLU A 195 -23.97 9.06 1.29
C GLU A 195 -24.00 9.70 2.67
N VAL A 196 -23.25 10.78 2.86
CA VAL A 196 -23.23 11.51 4.14
C VAL A 196 -24.63 12.05 4.48
N ALA A 197 -25.36 12.57 3.49
CA ALA A 197 -26.73 13.04 3.69
C ALA A 197 -27.71 11.90 4.05
N SER A 198 -27.49 10.69 3.55
CA SER A 198 -28.30 9.51 3.85
C SER A 198 -27.86 8.75 5.12
N GLY A 199 -26.85 9.25 5.84
CA GLY A 199 -26.30 8.62 7.04
C GLY A 199 -25.29 7.49 6.78
N SER A 200 -24.98 7.18 5.51
CA SER A 200 -23.88 6.28 5.16
C SER A 200 -22.54 7.02 5.20
N ARG A 201 -21.45 6.31 5.48
CA ARG A 201 -20.12 6.93 5.55
C ARG A 201 -19.17 6.26 4.56
N PHE A 202 -18.91 6.99 3.47
CA PHE A 202 -17.76 6.76 2.60
C PHE A 202 -17.69 5.36 1.98
N TRP A 203 -18.83 4.86 1.52
CA TRP A 203 -18.98 3.50 0.99
C TRP A 203 -18.67 3.46 -0.51
N THR A 204 -19.69 3.55 -1.38
CA THR A 204 -19.53 3.51 -2.83
C THR A 204 -18.73 4.69 -3.38
N ALA A 205 -18.71 5.84 -2.69
CA ALA A 205 -17.97 7.01 -3.11
C ALA A 205 -16.44 6.79 -3.22
N LYS A 206 -15.90 5.82 -2.48
CA LYS A 206 -14.47 5.51 -2.40
C LYS A 206 -14.12 4.09 -2.85
N ASN A 207 -15.09 3.29 -3.29
CA ASN A 207 -14.92 1.86 -3.55
C ASN A 207 -15.22 1.45 -5.00
N ALA A 208 -15.30 2.40 -5.93
CA ALA A 208 -15.39 2.05 -7.35
C ALA A 208 -14.10 1.34 -7.82
N PRO A 209 -14.17 0.48 -8.86
CA PRO A 209 -13.00 -0.23 -9.37
C PRO A 209 -11.83 0.73 -9.66
N GLY A 210 -10.65 0.41 -9.13
CA GLY A 210 -9.46 1.24 -9.28
C GLY A 210 -9.33 2.43 -8.34
N PHE A 211 -10.28 2.67 -7.42
CA PHE A 211 -10.25 3.85 -6.55
C PHE A 211 -9.24 3.78 -5.40
N GLY A 212 -8.43 2.73 -5.30
CA GLY A 212 -7.29 2.68 -4.40
C GLY A 212 -5.97 2.34 -5.07
N PRO A 213 -5.41 3.20 -5.93
CA PRO A 213 -4.02 3.04 -6.39
C PRO A 213 -3.07 3.04 -5.18
N LEU A 214 -2.36 1.94 -4.99
CA LEU A 214 -1.55 1.64 -3.80
C LEU A 214 -0.16 1.17 -4.24
N GLY A 215 0.89 1.69 -3.60
CA GLY A 215 2.27 1.34 -3.93
C GLY A 215 3.08 2.54 -4.41
N PRO A 216 4.20 2.33 -5.13
CA PRO A 216 4.64 1.07 -5.75
C PRO A 216 5.29 0.07 -4.80
N CYS A 217 5.75 0.50 -3.62
CA CYS A 217 6.54 -0.35 -2.72
C CYS A 217 6.18 -0.16 -1.26
N ILE A 218 6.42 -1.22 -0.48
CA ILE A 218 6.56 -1.16 0.98
C ILE A 218 8.03 -0.87 1.30
N ILE A 219 8.24 0.10 2.20
CA ILE A 219 9.55 0.55 2.70
C ILE A 219 9.65 0.29 4.20
#